data_AF-A0ABD0QWN5-F1
#
_entry.id   AF-A0ABD0QWN5-F1
#
_cell.length_a   1.000
_cell.length_b   1.000
_cell.length_c   1.000
_cell.angle_alpha   90.00
_cell.angle_beta   90.00
_cell.angle_gamma   90.00
#
_symmetry.space_group_name_H-M   'P 1'
#
loop_
_entity.id
_entity.type
_entity.pdbx_description
1 polymer ?
#
loop_
_entity_poly.entity_id
_entity_poly.type
_entity_poly.pdbx_seq_one_letter_code
_entity_poly.pdbx_strand_id
1 'polypeptide(L)'
;NNMRWGEGLQQFLEMKHQTRLSDMSLITNFMSNVGLFKKFTNQIYGITGTLSNQTELDMLKELYSGIETCKIPSFRQRKLYELEGLVIPEEDEWIKTICNVVRDQVREQLSSSMKQSNVQICSTRPLQ
;
A
#
# COMPACT_ATOMS: atom_id res chain seq x y z
N ASN A 1 -5.48 11.56 -21.50
CA ASN A 1 -6.70 11.25 -20.73
C ASN A 1 -7.55 10.29 -21.57
N ASN A 2 -7.73 9.04 -21.15
CA ASN A 2 -8.38 7.96 -21.92
C ASN A 2 -9.80 7.66 -21.41
N MET A 3 -10.52 8.67 -20.91
CA MET A 3 -11.90 8.52 -20.49
C MET A 3 -12.77 8.23 -21.71
N ARG A 4 -13.57 7.16 -21.63
CA ARG A 4 -14.55 6.77 -22.66
C ARG A 4 -15.95 6.98 -22.14
N TRP A 5 -16.84 7.33 -23.05
CA TRP A 5 -18.26 7.47 -22.75
C TRP A 5 -18.87 6.07 -22.56
N GLY A 6 -19.54 5.86 -21.43
CA GLY A 6 -20.11 4.55 -21.05
C GLY A 6 -21.31 4.12 -21.90
N GLU A 7 -21.90 2.98 -21.54
CA GLU A 7 -23.15 2.45 -22.13
C GLU A 7 -23.14 2.34 -23.67
N GLY A 8 -21.97 2.09 -24.25
CA GLY A 8 -21.80 1.98 -25.71
C GLY A 8 -21.83 3.30 -26.48
N LEU A 9 -21.96 4.45 -25.80
CA LEU A 9 -22.04 5.75 -26.47
C LEU A 9 -20.73 6.13 -27.17
N GLN A 10 -19.59 5.77 -26.57
CA GLN A 10 -18.29 5.94 -27.22
C GLN A 10 -18.26 5.20 -28.57
N GLN A 11 -18.66 3.92 -28.57
CA GLN A 11 -18.70 3.09 -29.78
C GLN A 11 -19.72 3.63 -30.79
N PHE A 12 -20.88 4.12 -30.35
CA PHE A 12 -21.87 4.74 -31.24
C PHE A 12 -21.30 5.96 -31.97
N LEU A 13 -20.61 6.85 -31.24
CA LEU A 13 -19.96 8.02 -31.84
C LEU A 13 -18.85 7.61 -32.80
N GLU A 14 -18.05 6.59 -32.45
CA GLU A 14 -17.01 6.05 -33.33
C GLU A 14 -17.59 5.53 -34.64
N MET A 15 -18.70 4.78 -34.58
CA MET A 15 -19.42 4.34 -35.79
C MET A 15 -19.97 5.52 -36.59
N LYS A 16 -20.59 6.50 -35.93
CA LYS A 16 -21.18 7.69 -36.58
C LYS A 16 -20.12 8.50 -37.33
N HIS A 17 -18.93 8.64 -36.75
CA HIS A 17 -17.82 9.41 -37.32
C HIS A 17 -16.88 8.55 -38.18
N GLN A 18 -17.21 7.28 -38.43
CA GLN A 18 -16.42 6.33 -39.22
C GLN A 18 -14.98 6.20 -38.72
N THR A 19 -14.78 6.29 -37.40
CA THR A 19 -13.48 6.10 -36.78
C THR A 19 -13.29 4.64 -36.35
N ARG A 20 -12.06 4.26 -36.03
CA ARG A 20 -11.75 2.92 -35.52
C ARG A 20 -12.51 2.67 -34.22
N LEU A 21 -13.32 1.60 -34.21
CA LEU A 21 -14.00 1.13 -33.02
C LEU A 21 -13.02 0.72 -31.94
N SER A 22 -13.29 1.18 -30.73
CA SER A 22 -12.46 0.94 -29.56
C SER A 22 -12.99 -0.25 -28.73
N ASP A 23 -12.07 -1.06 -28.19
CA ASP A 23 -12.44 -2.27 -27.44
C ASP A 23 -13.35 -1.95 -26.25
N MET A 24 -14.46 -2.66 -26.12
CA MET A 24 -15.39 -2.50 -25.00
C MET A 24 -15.02 -3.47 -23.87
N SER A 25 -14.85 -2.96 -22.64
CA SER A 25 -14.77 -3.78 -21.43
C SER A 25 -16.10 -3.70 -20.71
N LEU A 26 -16.90 -4.78 -20.77
CA LEU A 26 -18.18 -4.86 -20.06
C LEU A 26 -17.96 -5.43 -18.66
N ILE A 27 -18.12 -4.61 -17.63
CA ILE A 27 -18.13 -5.05 -16.23
C ILE A 27 -19.57 -5.36 -15.85
N THR A 28 -19.92 -6.65 -15.75
CA THR A 28 -21.30 -7.09 -15.45
C THR A 28 -21.59 -7.24 -13.96
N ASN A 29 -20.55 -7.37 -13.13
CA ASN A 29 -20.68 -7.47 -11.69
C ASN A 29 -19.49 -6.81 -11.01
N PHE A 30 -19.76 -6.05 -9.95
CA PHE A 30 -18.75 -5.43 -9.11
C PHE A 30 -19.23 -5.42 -7.66
N MET A 31 -18.35 -5.84 -6.75
CA MET A 31 -18.56 -5.72 -5.31
C MET A 31 -17.24 -5.35 -4.66
N SER A 32 -17.21 -4.26 -3.89
CA SER A 32 -16.03 -3.88 -3.13
C SER A 32 -15.77 -4.85 -1.99
N ASN A 33 -14.52 -4.91 -1.50
CA ASN A 33 -14.20 -5.70 -0.31
C ASN A 33 -15.08 -5.33 0.88
N VAL A 34 -15.33 -4.03 1.10
CA VAL A 34 -16.26 -3.55 2.14
C VAL A 34 -17.66 -4.12 1.95
N GLY A 35 -18.19 -4.07 0.72
CA GLY A 35 -19.52 -4.61 0.41
C GLY A 35 -19.60 -6.12 0.58
N LEU A 36 -18.53 -6.84 0.23
CA LEU A 36 -18.44 -8.28 0.44
C LEU A 36 -18.41 -8.64 1.93
N PHE A 37 -17.54 -7.99 2.71
CA PHE A 37 -17.39 -8.29 4.14
C PHE A 37 -18.63 -7.93 4.96
N LYS A 38 -19.36 -6.87 4.58
CA LYS A 38 -20.65 -6.53 5.20
C LYS A 38 -21.71 -7.63 5.10
N LYS A 39 -21.56 -8.61 4.20
CA LYS A 39 -22.46 -9.77 4.13
C LYS A 39 -22.22 -10.80 5.25
N PHE A 40 -21.06 -10.78 5.91
CA PHE A 40 -20.71 -11.67 7.01
C PHE A 40 -21.03 -11.03 8.36
N THR A 41 -22.32 -10.71 8.59
CA THR A 41 -22.78 -10.03 9.80
C THR A 41 -22.28 -10.74 11.06
N ASN A 42 -21.58 -10.00 11.93
CA ASN A 42 -20.99 -10.46 13.19
C ASN A 42 -20.01 -11.65 13.07
N GLN A 43 -19.52 -11.93 11.86
CA GLN A 43 -18.61 -13.06 11.57
C GLN A 43 -17.33 -12.58 10.88
N ILE A 44 -16.90 -11.34 11.17
CA ILE A 44 -15.66 -10.76 10.68
C ILE A 44 -14.64 -10.81 11.81
N TYR A 45 -13.53 -11.52 11.57
CA TYR A 45 -12.42 -11.64 12.51
C TYR A 45 -11.11 -11.36 11.77
N GLY A 46 -10.15 -10.77 12.46
CA GLY A 46 -8.85 -10.45 11.86
C GLY A 46 -7.81 -10.13 12.92
N ILE A 47 -6.55 -10.27 12.52
CA ILE A 47 -5.39 -9.91 13.34
C ILE A 47 -4.51 -9.00 12.50
N THR A 48 -3.94 -7.98 13.14
CA THR A 48 -3.03 -7.03 12.50
C THR A 48 -1.96 -6.62 13.49
N GLY A 49 -0.75 -6.42 13.00
CA GLY A 49 0.38 -5.95 13.79
C GLY A 49 0.50 -4.42 13.84
N THR A 50 -0.28 -3.70 13.03
CA THR A 50 -0.08 -2.25 12.80
C THR A 50 -1.25 -1.39 13.27
N LEU A 51 -2.47 -1.92 13.31
CA LEU A 51 -3.65 -1.15 13.69
C LEU A 51 -3.67 -0.91 15.21
N SER A 52 -3.36 0.32 15.61
CA SER A 52 -3.23 0.68 17.03
C SER A 52 -3.70 2.11 17.33
N ASN A 53 -3.82 2.94 16.28
CA ASN A 53 -4.29 4.32 16.38
C ASN A 53 -5.82 4.35 16.53
N GLN A 54 -6.31 5.19 17.45
CA GLN A 54 -7.74 5.30 17.73
C GLN A 54 -8.55 5.70 16.48
N THR A 55 -8.05 6.63 15.67
CA THR A 55 -8.74 7.06 14.45
C THR A 55 -8.93 5.91 13.46
N GLU A 56 -7.93 5.04 13.32
CA GLU A 56 -8.03 3.87 12.43
C GLU A 56 -9.00 2.81 12.99
N LEU A 57 -9.00 2.63 14.32
CA LEU A 57 -9.94 1.73 15.00
C LEU A 57 -11.39 2.23 14.89
N ASP A 58 -11.60 3.53 14.98
CA ASP A 58 -12.92 4.15 14.85
C ASP A 58 -13.45 4.01 13.42
N MET A 59 -12.59 4.24 12.41
CA MET A 59 -12.93 4.00 11.01
C MET A 59 -13.32 2.53 10.77
N LEU A 60 -12.59 1.57 11.38
CA LEU A 60 -12.90 0.14 11.24
C LEU A 60 -14.28 -0.19 11.82
N LYS A 61 -14.62 0.37 12.98
CA LYS A 61 -15.93 0.18 13.63
C LYS A 61 -17.07 0.84 12.86
N GLU A 62 -16.82 1.97 12.21
CA GLU A 62 -17.77 2.64 11.34
C GLU A 62 -18.04 1.80 10.07
N LEU A 63 -16.98 1.24 9.47
CA LEU A 63 -17.10 0.40 8.27
C LEU A 63 -17.78 -0.94 8.55
N TYR A 64 -17.52 -1.55 9.71
CA TYR A 64 -18.03 -2.87 10.07
C TYR A 64 -18.60 -2.87 11.49
N SER A 65 -19.93 -2.80 11.57
CA SER A 65 -20.68 -2.80 12.81
C SER A 65 -20.38 -4.04 13.66
N GLY A 66 -20.19 -3.86 14.96
CA GLY A 66 -20.02 -4.97 15.91
C GLY A 66 -18.60 -5.55 15.98
N ILE A 67 -17.62 -4.95 15.30
CA ILE A 67 -16.21 -5.33 15.50
C ILE A 67 -15.70 -4.80 16.84
N GLU A 68 -15.19 -5.72 17.65
CA GLU A 68 -14.42 -5.42 18.84
C GLU A 68 -12.92 -5.55 18.57
N THR A 69 -12.11 -4.76 19.26
CA THR A 69 -10.66 -4.69 19.06
C THR A 69 -9.94 -4.83 20.38
N CYS A 70 -8.91 -5.68 20.45
CA CYS A 70 -8.07 -5.82 21.63
C CYS A 70 -6.58 -5.69 21.25
N LYS A 71 -5.76 -5.15 22.16
CA LYS A 71 -4.30 -5.11 21.99
C LYS A 71 -3.69 -6.33 22.67
N ILE A 72 -3.13 -7.23 21.86
CA ILE A 72 -2.44 -8.43 22.35
C ILE A 72 -1.02 -8.03 22.78
N PRO A 73 -0.58 -8.34 24.00
CA PRO A 73 0.75 -7.98 24.47
C PRO A 73 1.83 -8.74 23.70
N SER A 74 2.96 -8.08 23.43
CA SER A 74 4.13 -8.72 22.82
C SER A 74 4.77 -9.72 23.77
N PHE A 75 5.12 -10.91 23.28
CA PHE A 75 5.83 -11.91 24.08
C PHE A 75 7.22 -11.43 24.57
N ARG A 76 7.91 -10.60 23.76
CA ARG A 76 9.22 -10.03 24.09
C ARG A 76 9.19 -8.52 23.97
N GLN A 77 10.02 -7.85 24.76
CA GLN A 77 10.23 -6.41 24.64
C GLN A 77 10.78 -6.05 23.25
N ARG A 78 10.22 -4.98 22.66
CA ARG A 78 10.64 -4.46 21.36
C ARG A 78 12.06 -3.88 21.48
N LYS A 79 12.99 -4.35 20.64
CA LYS A 79 14.37 -3.84 20.54
C LYS A 79 14.61 -3.00 19.27
N LEU A 80 13.52 -2.44 18.72
CA LEU A 80 13.57 -1.60 17.53
C LEU A 80 13.80 -0.15 17.95
N TYR A 81 14.85 0.46 17.39
CA TYR A 81 15.15 1.88 17.53
C TYR A 81 14.82 2.57 16.22
N GLU A 82 13.94 3.56 16.27
CA GLU A 82 13.53 4.35 15.12
C GLU A 82 14.37 5.62 15.07
N LEU A 83 14.98 5.87 13.91
CA LEU A 83 15.73 7.10 13.64
C LEU A 83 14.78 8.15 13.03
N GLU A 84 15.13 9.41 13.23
CA GLU A 84 14.37 10.52 12.66
C GLU A 84 14.43 10.50 11.11
N GLY A 85 13.31 10.86 10.48
CA GLY A 85 13.20 10.85 9.02
C GLY A 85 14.04 11.96 8.39
N LEU A 86 14.84 11.62 7.37
CA LEU A 86 15.60 12.58 6.59
C LEU A 86 14.80 13.01 5.36
N VAL A 87 14.51 14.30 5.24
CA VAL A 87 13.83 14.90 4.08
C VAL A 87 14.88 15.49 3.16
N ILE A 88 15.00 14.92 1.96
CA ILE A 88 15.93 15.38 0.93
C ILE A 88 15.10 15.88 -0.26
N PRO A 89 15.28 17.14 -0.71
CA PRO A 89 14.45 17.71 -1.77
C PRO A 89 14.63 17.03 -3.12
N GLU A 90 15.87 16.67 -3.47
CA GLU A 90 16.23 16.16 -4.80
C GLU A 90 16.35 14.64 -4.80
N GLU A 91 15.73 13.98 -5.78
CA GLU A 91 15.72 12.51 -5.88
C GLU A 91 17.14 11.93 -6.05
N ASP A 92 17.97 12.55 -6.87
CA ASP A 92 19.36 12.12 -7.08
C ASP A 92 20.19 12.19 -5.80
N GLU A 93 19.98 13.24 -4.99
CA GLU A 93 20.65 13.39 -3.70
C GLU A 93 20.12 12.38 -2.68
N TRP A 94 18.81 12.12 -2.70
CA TRP A 94 18.16 11.12 -1.86
C TRP A 94 18.70 9.71 -2.14
N ILE A 95 18.78 9.32 -3.41
CA ILE A 95 19.35 8.03 -3.84
C ILE A 95 20.83 7.94 -3.42
N LYS A 96 21.63 8.98 -3.67
CA LYS A 96 23.04 9.02 -3.26
C LYS A 96 23.18 8.84 -1.75
N THR A 97 22.33 9.49 -0.97
CA THR A 97 22.35 9.39 0.50
C THR A 97 22.04 7.98 0.97
N ILE A 98 21.03 7.32 0.42
CA ILE A 98 20.73 5.92 0.72
C ILE A 98 21.92 5.02 0.39
N CYS A 99 22.50 5.18 -0.81
CA CYS A 99 23.66 4.38 -1.21
C CYS A 99 24.86 4.60 -0.29
N ASN A 100 25.08 5.83 0.19
CA ASN A 100 26.14 6.14 1.15
C ASN A 100 25.90 5.45 2.48
N VAL A 101 24.70 5.56 3.05
CA VAL A 101 24.33 4.91 4.33
C VAL A 101 24.52 3.40 4.26
N VAL A 102 24.06 2.75 3.20
CA VAL A 102 24.24 1.30 3.04
C VAL A 102 25.72 0.94 2.91
N ARG A 103 26.50 1.71 2.15
CA ARG A 103 27.94 1.48 1.99
C ARG A 103 28.69 1.63 3.32
N ASP A 104 28.35 2.63 4.12
CA ASP A 104 28.99 2.88 5.40
C ASP A 104 28.65 1.77 6.40
N GLN A 105 27.39 1.34 6.47
CA GLN A 105 26.97 0.19 7.29
C GLN A 105 27.69 -1.11 6.90
N VAL A 106 27.87 -1.37 5.60
CA VAL A 106 28.60 -2.55 5.13
C VAL A 106 30.09 -2.47 5.48
N ARG A 107 30.70 -1.28 5.40
CA ARG A 107 32.11 -1.07 5.80
C ARG A 107 32.32 -1.30 7.29
N GLU A 108 31.43 -0.79 8.13
CA GLU A 108 31.49 -1.00 9.59
C GLU A 108 31.42 -2.49 9.95
N GLN A 109 30.61 -3.26 9.23
CA GLN A 109 30.51 -4.72 9.43
C GLN A 109 31.81 -5.47 9.12
N LEU A 110 32.65 -5.00 8.19
CA LEU A 110 33.95 -5.65 7.91
C LEU A 110 34.93 -5.50 9.08
N SER A 111 34.74 -4.47 9.91
CA SER A 111 35.58 -4.17 11.07
C SER A 111 35.06 -4.77 12.39
N SER A 112 33.80 -5.23 12.41
CA SER A 112 33.10 -5.73 13.59
C SER A 112 32.86 -7.24 13.54
N SER A 113 32.83 -7.91 14.69
CA SER A 113 32.41 -9.32 14.75
C SER A 113 30.89 -9.51 14.56
N MET A 114 30.12 -8.41 14.62
CA MET A 114 28.66 -8.42 14.49
C MET A 114 28.24 -8.25 13.03
N LYS A 115 27.57 -9.27 12.48
CA LYS A 115 26.97 -9.20 11.14
C LYS A 115 25.60 -8.55 11.20
N GLN A 116 25.32 -7.62 10.30
CA GLN A 116 24.03 -6.94 10.19
C GLN A 116 23.48 -7.05 8.77
N SER A 117 22.17 -7.30 8.65
CA SER A 117 21.49 -7.38 7.35
C SER A 117 20.74 -6.09 7.09
N ASN A 118 20.84 -5.58 5.86
CA ASN A 118 20.17 -4.36 5.44
C ASN A 118 18.98 -4.72 4.54
N VAL A 119 17.83 -4.12 4.81
CA VAL A 119 16.61 -4.26 4.00
C VAL A 119 16.21 -2.87 3.54
N GLN A 120 16.21 -2.65 2.23
CA GLN A 120 15.68 -1.44 1.61
C GLN A 120 14.27 -1.71 1.07
N ILE A 121 13.34 -0.83 1.38
CA ILE A 121 11.94 -0.92 0.94
C ILE A 121 11.66 0.23 -0.03
N CYS A 122 11.12 -0.09 -1.19
CA CYS A 122 10.73 0.88 -2.22
C CYS A 122 9.25 0.67 -2.57
N SER A 123 8.52 1.77 -2.83
CA SER A 123 7.10 1.74 -3.16
C SER A 123 6.83 1.45 -4.64
N THR A 124 7.82 1.69 -5.51
CA THR A 124 7.71 1.52 -6.96
C THR A 124 8.77 0.58 -7.51
N ARG A 125 8.44 -0.12 -8.60
CA ARG A 125 9.45 -0.75 -9.46
C ARG A 125 9.83 0.25 -10.54
N PRO A 126 11.13 0.44 -10.86
CA PRO A 126 11.52 1.22 -12.02
C PRO A 126 10.89 0.64 -13.29
N LEU A 127 10.41 1.51 -14.18
CA LEU A 127 10.02 1.11 -15.53
C LEU A 127 11.30 0.63 -16.25
N GLN A 128 11.26 -0.59 -16.80
CA GLN A 128 12.31 -1.13 -17.68
C GLN A 128 12.26 -0.44 -19.04
#